data_AF-A0A699YH43-F1
#
_entry.id   AF-A0A699YH43-F1
#
_cell.length_a   1.000
_cell.length_b   1.000
_cell.length_c   1.000
_cell.angle_alpha   90.00
_cell.angle_beta   90.00
_cell.angle_gamma   90.00
#
_symmetry.space_group_name_H-M   'P 1'
#
loop_
_entity.id
_entity.type
_entity.pdbx_description
1 polymer ?
#
loop_
_entity_poly.entity_id
_entity_poly.type
_entity_poly.pdbx_seq_one_letter_code
_entity_poly.pdbx_strand_id
1 'polypeptide(L)'
;MQKLSRKLVHATVGPLFVMAWPLFSMSPSAPMWAAVVPAANAVRLAAVGSGVWEDPGLVASVSREGGRRELLKLEASTHTGAWQAAAAAGPGGLVAVSMMCGGDGLADIVGRRYGATNKLAWNPAKSAAGSLAMLLGGTTMALGLLTLFWSLGYLTWSQARGPLDLLPQVLVCSAVATLVESLPINHVLDDNWTVPLVAAVFAVALLPT
;
A
#
# COMPACT_ATOMS: atom_id res chain seq x y z
N MET A 1 15.66 -13.52 -9.53
CA MET A 1 15.92 -12.44 -8.54
C MET A 1 15.13 -11.15 -8.79
N GLN A 2 14.94 -10.68 -10.04
CA GLN A 2 14.23 -9.43 -10.34
C GLN A 2 12.74 -9.34 -9.91
N LYS A 3 12.01 -10.46 -9.80
CA LYS A 3 10.61 -10.45 -9.32
C LYS A 3 10.52 -10.18 -7.82
N LEU A 4 11.45 -10.74 -7.03
CA LEU A 4 11.50 -10.56 -5.57
C LEU A 4 12.02 -9.18 -5.19
N SER A 5 13.10 -8.72 -5.81
CA SER A 5 13.68 -7.38 -5.56
C SER A 5 12.67 -6.26 -5.80
N ARG A 6 11.92 -6.30 -6.91
CA ARG A 6 10.89 -5.29 -7.22
C ARG A 6 9.71 -5.30 -6.23
N LYS A 7 9.31 -6.48 -5.74
CA LYS A 7 8.26 -6.56 -4.72
C LYS A 7 8.74 -6.09 -3.36
N LEU A 8 10.01 -6.35 -3.04
CA LEU A 8 10.64 -5.82 -1.85
C LEU A 8 10.68 -4.28 -1.91
N VAL A 9 11.05 -3.70 -3.06
CA VAL A 9 10.98 -2.24 -3.29
C VAL A 9 9.55 -1.72 -3.12
N HIS A 10 8.54 -2.38 -3.68
CA HIS A 10 7.15 -1.94 -3.54
C HIS A 10 6.67 -2.02 -2.07
N ALA A 11 7.04 -3.08 -1.36
CA ALA A 11 6.70 -3.28 0.05
C ALA A 11 7.46 -2.32 0.99
N THR A 12 8.62 -1.80 0.61
CA THR A 12 9.46 -0.96 1.49
C THR A 12 9.42 0.54 1.15
N VAL A 13 9.31 0.92 -0.12
CA VAL A 13 9.33 2.33 -0.53
C VAL A 13 8.12 3.09 0.00
N GLY A 14 6.93 2.49 -0.03
CA GLY A 14 5.71 3.13 0.50
C GLY A 14 5.82 3.46 2.00
N PRO A 15 6.16 2.48 2.87
CA PRO A 15 6.31 2.73 4.30
C PRO A 15 7.47 3.69 4.61
N LEU A 16 8.60 3.57 3.91
CA LEU A 16 9.73 4.51 4.09
C LEU A 16 9.34 5.95 3.75
N PHE A 17 8.56 6.13 2.68
CA PHE A 17 8.02 7.44 2.31
C PHE A 17 7.05 7.99 3.36
N VAL A 18 6.14 7.17 3.88
CA VAL A 18 5.22 7.59 4.95
C VAL A 18 5.97 7.90 6.25
N MET A 19 7.00 7.13 6.61
CA MET A 19 7.85 7.45 7.77
C MET A 19 8.64 8.75 7.61
N ALA A 20 8.78 9.27 6.39
CA ALA A 20 9.36 10.58 6.13
C ALA A 20 8.34 11.73 6.20
N TRP A 21 7.02 11.46 6.28
CA TRP A 21 6.01 12.50 6.43
C TRP A 21 6.18 13.40 7.64
N PRO A 22 6.66 12.92 8.81
CA PRO A 22 6.96 13.79 9.93
C PRO A 22 8.04 14.84 9.68
N LEU A 23 8.76 14.78 8.54
CA LEU A 23 9.67 15.84 8.09
C LEU A 23 8.93 17.06 7.51
N PHE A 24 7.66 16.89 7.14
CA PHE A 24 6.78 17.96 6.73
C PHE A 24 6.11 18.57 7.96
N SER A 25 5.68 19.84 7.88
CA SER A 25 5.04 20.52 9.01
C SER A 25 3.74 19.84 9.48
N MET A 26 3.27 20.14 10.69
CA MET A 26 1.94 19.72 11.18
C MET A 26 0.77 20.50 10.54
N SER A 27 1.00 21.24 9.46
CA SER A 27 -0.05 21.95 8.74
C SER A 27 -1.04 20.95 8.11
N PRO A 28 -2.36 21.26 8.08
CA PRO A 28 -3.34 20.47 7.33
C PRO A 28 -2.99 20.30 5.84
N SER A 29 -2.16 21.20 5.29
CA SER A 29 -1.70 21.14 3.90
C SER A 29 -0.46 20.27 3.68
N ALA A 30 0.24 19.85 4.73
CA ALA A 30 1.49 19.08 4.62
C ALA A 30 1.33 17.74 3.87
N PRO A 31 0.23 16.98 4.02
CA PRO A 31 0.00 15.78 3.22
C PRO A 31 -0.08 16.07 1.72
N MET A 32 -0.65 17.23 1.31
CA MET A 32 -0.70 17.64 -0.09
C MET A 32 0.70 17.94 -0.63
N TRP A 33 1.58 18.55 0.18
CA TRP A 33 2.97 18.80 -0.18
C TRP A 33 3.79 17.51 -0.26
N ALA A 34 3.58 16.57 0.66
CA ALA A 34 4.21 15.27 0.60
C ALA A 34 3.80 14.51 -0.67
N ALA A 35 2.52 14.60 -1.07
CA ALA A 35 1.99 13.97 -2.28
C ALA A 35 2.58 14.50 -3.60
N VAL A 36 3.25 15.66 -3.60
CA VAL A 36 3.97 16.16 -4.78
C VAL A 36 5.09 15.21 -5.20
N VAL A 37 5.77 14.55 -4.24
CA VAL A 37 6.87 13.63 -4.53
C VAL A 37 6.41 12.41 -5.36
N PRO A 38 5.41 11.62 -4.92
CA PRO A 38 4.90 10.52 -5.72
C PRO A 38 4.19 10.99 -7.00
N ALA A 39 3.54 12.15 -7.00
CA ALA A 39 2.94 12.73 -8.21
C ALA A 39 4.00 13.08 -9.27
N ALA A 40 5.11 13.69 -8.88
CA ALA A 40 6.22 13.99 -9.79
C ALA A 40 6.86 12.71 -10.34
N ASN A 41 7.00 11.68 -9.50
CA ASN A 41 7.49 10.38 -9.95
C ASN A 41 6.51 9.71 -10.94
N ALA A 42 5.20 9.82 -10.71
CA ALA A 42 4.18 9.30 -11.62
C ALA A 42 4.24 10.01 -12.99
N VAL A 43 4.34 11.35 -13.01
CA VAL A 43 4.53 12.13 -14.24
C VAL A 43 5.80 11.69 -14.98
N ARG A 44 6.90 11.44 -14.25
CA ARG A 44 8.14 10.93 -14.84
C ARG A 44 7.95 9.55 -15.48
N LEU A 45 7.26 8.63 -14.80
CA LEU A 45 6.95 7.30 -15.35
C LEU A 45 6.04 7.38 -16.58
N ALA A 46 5.04 8.28 -16.57
CA ALA A 46 4.17 8.54 -17.72
C ALA A 46 4.95 9.10 -18.91
N ALA A 47 5.81 10.10 -18.69
CA ALA A 47 6.59 10.73 -19.73
C ALA A 47 7.57 9.75 -20.40
N VAL A 48 8.26 8.92 -19.62
CA VAL A 48 9.16 7.89 -20.17
C VAL A 48 8.37 6.75 -20.82
N GLY A 49 7.25 6.34 -20.21
CA GLY A 49 6.43 5.24 -20.72
C GLY A 49 5.70 5.55 -22.03
N SER A 50 5.27 6.80 -22.21
CA SER A 50 4.68 7.33 -23.44
C SER A 50 5.71 7.63 -24.52
N GLY A 51 7.00 7.71 -24.15
CA GLY A 51 8.09 8.04 -25.06
C GLY A 51 8.30 9.53 -25.28
N VAL A 52 7.70 10.39 -24.45
CA VAL A 52 7.99 11.83 -24.42
C VAL A 52 9.43 12.08 -23.98
N TRP A 53 9.92 11.28 -23.02
CA TRP A 53 11.31 11.31 -22.54
C TRP A 53 12.01 9.95 -22.77
N GLU A 54 13.31 10.00 -23.07
CA GLU A 54 14.15 8.82 -23.15
C GLU A 54 14.96 8.66 -21.87
N ASP A 55 14.64 7.62 -21.10
CA ASP A 55 15.41 7.22 -19.92
C ASP A 55 15.59 5.69 -19.94
N PRO A 56 16.62 5.19 -20.65
CA PRO A 56 16.89 3.75 -20.75
C PRO A 56 17.20 3.13 -19.38
N GLY A 57 17.80 3.90 -18.47
CA GLY A 57 18.12 3.46 -17.11
C GLY A 57 16.86 3.22 -16.27
N LEU A 58 15.86 4.09 -16.40
CA LEU A 58 14.55 3.90 -15.77
C LEU A 58 13.80 2.71 -16.36
N VAL A 59 13.81 2.56 -17.68
CA VAL A 59 13.17 1.40 -18.34
C VAL A 59 13.83 0.11 -17.87
N ALA A 60 15.18 0.04 -17.86
CA ALA A 60 15.92 -1.14 -17.46
C ALA A 60 15.75 -1.50 -15.97
N SER A 61 15.59 -0.49 -15.10
CA SER A 61 15.42 -0.73 -13.66
C SER A 61 14.00 -1.17 -13.29
N VAL A 62 12.99 -0.72 -14.04
CA VAL A 62 11.58 -0.91 -13.65
C VAL A 62 10.83 -1.93 -14.52
N SER A 63 11.08 -1.98 -15.83
CA SER A 63 10.42 -2.90 -16.77
C SER A 63 10.92 -4.34 -16.63
N ARG A 64 10.02 -5.33 -16.76
CA ARG A 64 10.30 -6.77 -16.83
C ARG A 64 10.73 -7.21 -18.22
N GLU A 65 10.14 -6.63 -19.24
CA GLU A 65 10.34 -7.02 -20.65
C GLU A 65 11.22 -6.02 -21.41
N GLY A 66 11.73 -4.99 -20.72
CA GLY A 66 12.49 -3.89 -21.32
C GLY A 66 11.62 -2.91 -22.12
N GLY A 67 10.29 -3.06 -22.06
CA GLY A 67 9.34 -2.23 -22.76
C GLY A 67 8.98 -0.98 -21.97
N ARG A 68 9.26 0.21 -22.52
CA ARG A 68 8.86 1.50 -21.93
C ARG A 68 7.36 1.57 -21.57
N ARG A 69 6.48 0.95 -22.36
CA ARG A 69 5.03 0.91 -22.11
C ARG A 69 4.65 0.22 -20.79
N GLU A 70 5.51 -0.61 -20.22
CA GLU A 70 5.26 -1.21 -18.91
C GLU A 70 5.29 -0.14 -17.81
N LEU A 71 6.06 0.94 -17.99
CA LEU A 71 6.09 2.08 -17.07
C LEU A 71 4.72 2.75 -16.95
N LEU A 72 3.87 2.71 -17.98
CA LEU A 72 2.50 3.23 -17.92
C LEU A 72 1.59 2.38 -17.01
N LYS A 73 1.85 1.08 -16.91
CA LYS A 73 1.13 0.21 -15.96
C LYS A 73 1.61 0.44 -14.52
N LEU A 74 2.90 0.75 -14.35
CA LEU A 74 3.49 1.16 -13.08
C LEU A 74 3.13 2.60 -12.71
N GLU A 75 2.82 3.43 -13.68
CA GLU A 75 2.28 4.76 -13.49
C GLU A 75 0.87 4.69 -12.87
N ALA A 76 0.05 3.72 -13.30
CA ALA A 76 -1.23 3.46 -12.67
C ALA A 76 -1.09 3.00 -11.21
N SER A 77 -0.05 2.22 -10.85
CA SER A 77 0.22 1.82 -9.46
C SER A 77 0.86 2.93 -8.60
N THR A 78 1.59 3.86 -9.22
CA THR A 78 2.14 5.04 -8.53
C THR A 78 1.13 6.17 -8.37
N HIS A 79 0.17 6.32 -9.30
CA HIS A 79 -1.02 7.17 -9.12
C HIS A 79 -1.85 6.71 -7.93
N THR A 80 -1.98 5.41 -7.70
CA THR A 80 -2.65 4.87 -6.51
C THR A 80 -1.91 5.23 -5.24
N GLY A 81 -0.58 5.04 -5.18
CA GLY A 81 0.23 5.47 -4.04
C GLY A 81 0.17 6.98 -3.77
N ALA A 82 0.17 7.82 -4.82
CA ALA A 82 0.06 9.27 -4.71
C ALA A 82 -1.35 9.73 -4.25
N TRP A 83 -2.40 9.11 -4.79
CA TRP A 83 -3.80 9.41 -4.44
C TRP A 83 -4.14 8.91 -3.03
N GLN A 84 -3.61 7.75 -2.62
CA GLN A 84 -3.78 7.22 -1.27
C GLN A 84 -2.97 8.00 -0.24
N ALA A 85 -1.76 8.46 -0.59
CA ALA A 85 -0.99 9.41 0.21
C ALA A 85 -1.73 10.75 0.38
N ALA A 86 -2.28 11.28 -0.71
CA ALA A 86 -3.01 12.56 -0.72
C ALA A 86 -4.39 12.48 -0.03
N ALA A 87 -5.11 11.36 -0.16
CA ALA A 87 -6.44 11.16 0.44
C ALA A 87 -6.38 10.88 1.96
N ALA A 88 -5.17 10.74 2.53
CA ALA A 88 -4.93 10.22 3.86
C ALA A 88 -4.22 11.20 4.79
N ALA A 89 -4.66 12.45 4.78
CA ALA A 89 -4.49 13.29 5.95
C ALA A 89 -5.27 12.67 7.12
N GLY A 90 -4.71 11.64 7.77
CA GLY A 90 -5.32 10.94 8.90
C GLY A 90 -5.12 9.42 8.94
N PRO A 91 -5.77 8.74 9.89
CA PRO A 91 -5.61 7.29 10.13
C PRO A 91 -5.93 6.41 8.92
N GLY A 92 -6.85 6.85 8.06
CA GLY A 92 -7.39 6.09 6.92
C GLY A 92 -6.33 5.57 5.94
N GLY A 93 -5.43 6.43 5.46
CA GLY A 93 -4.39 5.94 4.55
C GLY A 93 -3.11 5.49 5.20
N LEU A 94 -2.89 5.73 6.50
CA LEU A 94 -1.90 4.93 7.23
C LEU A 94 -2.30 3.45 7.17
N VAL A 95 -3.60 3.13 7.32
CA VAL A 95 -4.13 1.77 7.14
C VAL A 95 -4.05 1.35 5.67
N ALA A 96 -4.44 2.19 4.72
CA ALA A 96 -4.39 1.84 3.29
C ALA A 96 -2.98 1.49 2.79
N VAL A 97 -1.99 2.35 3.09
CA VAL A 97 -0.58 2.08 2.79
C VAL A 97 -0.11 0.81 3.50
N SER A 98 -0.58 0.58 4.72
CA SER A 98 -0.23 -0.64 5.46
C SER A 98 -0.73 -1.91 4.79
N MET A 99 -1.96 -1.90 4.29
CA MET A 99 -2.52 -3.06 3.59
C MET A 99 -1.87 -3.29 2.24
N MET A 100 -1.55 -2.24 1.49
CA MET A 100 -0.88 -2.36 0.20
C MET A 100 0.58 -2.82 0.36
N CYS A 101 1.37 -2.14 1.20
CA CYS A 101 2.80 -2.38 1.27
C CYS A 101 3.16 -3.55 2.20
N GLY A 102 2.50 -3.62 3.36
CA GLY A 102 2.76 -4.63 4.40
C GLY A 102 1.92 -5.87 4.17
N GLY A 103 0.62 -5.68 3.95
CA GLY A 103 -0.32 -6.77 3.67
C GLY A 103 0.01 -7.51 2.38
N ASP A 104 -0.30 -6.93 1.22
CA ASP A 104 -0.11 -7.58 -0.08
C ASP A 104 1.36 -7.96 -0.34
N GLY A 105 2.29 -7.07 0.03
CA GLY A 105 3.73 -7.35 -0.03
C GLY A 105 4.14 -8.64 0.69
N LEU A 106 3.68 -8.84 1.94
CA LEU A 106 3.96 -10.07 2.69
C LEU A 106 3.13 -11.26 2.18
N ALA A 107 1.89 -11.03 1.74
CA ALA A 107 1.02 -12.06 1.17
C ALA A 107 1.70 -12.78 0.00
N ASP A 108 2.35 -12.03 -0.90
CA ASP A 108 3.03 -12.63 -2.03
C ASP A 108 4.35 -13.33 -1.63
N ILE A 109 5.14 -12.76 -0.72
CA ILE A 109 6.39 -13.39 -0.26
C ILE A 109 6.10 -14.71 0.44
N VAL A 110 5.18 -14.70 1.42
CA VAL A 110 4.79 -15.88 2.19
C VAL A 110 4.00 -16.85 1.32
N GLY A 111 3.07 -16.37 0.49
CA GLY A 111 2.27 -17.19 -0.41
C GLY A 111 3.10 -17.90 -1.48
N ARG A 112 4.17 -17.28 -2.00
CA ARG A 112 5.10 -17.99 -2.90
C ARG A 112 5.90 -19.07 -2.19
N ARG A 113 6.30 -18.82 -0.94
CA ARG A 113 7.18 -19.72 -0.19
C ARG A 113 6.44 -20.89 0.45
N TYR A 114 5.24 -20.66 0.96
CA TYR A 114 4.47 -21.62 1.76
C TYR A 114 3.06 -21.90 1.21
N GLY A 115 2.67 -21.25 0.12
CA GLY A 115 1.32 -21.32 -0.42
C GLY A 115 1.06 -22.40 -1.47
N ALA A 116 1.99 -23.34 -1.69
CA ALA A 116 1.85 -24.37 -2.71
C ALA A 116 0.76 -25.40 -2.35
N THR A 117 0.67 -25.77 -1.07
CA THR A 117 -0.19 -26.86 -0.57
C THR A 117 -1.49 -26.39 0.08
N ASN A 118 -1.72 -25.08 0.19
CA ASN A 118 -2.88 -24.49 0.88
C ASN A 118 -3.60 -23.45 0.02
N LYS A 119 -3.94 -23.82 -1.21
CA LYS A 119 -4.70 -22.97 -2.13
C LYS A 119 -6.11 -22.69 -1.60
N LEU A 120 -6.63 -21.49 -1.89
CA LEU A 120 -8.00 -21.15 -1.54
C LEU A 120 -8.97 -21.85 -2.50
N ALA A 121 -10.09 -22.35 -1.97
CA ALA A 121 -11.08 -23.10 -2.75
C ALA A 121 -11.70 -22.27 -3.90
N TRP A 122 -11.85 -20.96 -3.70
CA TRP A 122 -12.42 -20.03 -4.68
C TRP A 122 -11.38 -19.31 -5.55
N ASN A 123 -10.08 -19.40 -5.20
CA ASN A 123 -9.02 -18.74 -5.95
C ASN A 123 -7.70 -19.53 -5.87
N PRO A 124 -7.43 -20.42 -6.85
CA PRO A 124 -6.21 -21.24 -6.88
C PRO A 124 -4.92 -20.43 -7.05
N ALA A 125 -5.00 -19.15 -7.48
CA ALA A 125 -3.84 -18.28 -7.57
C ALA A 125 -3.38 -17.78 -6.20
N LYS A 126 -4.28 -17.71 -5.21
CA LYS A 126 -4.01 -17.27 -3.84
C LYS A 126 -3.92 -18.47 -2.89
N SER A 127 -3.48 -18.22 -1.66
CA SER A 127 -3.20 -19.28 -0.69
C SER A 127 -3.52 -18.83 0.72
N ALA A 128 -3.91 -19.76 1.59
CA ALA A 128 -4.20 -19.47 2.99
C ALA A 128 -2.98 -18.89 3.72
N ALA A 129 -1.78 -19.38 3.40
CA ALA A 129 -0.54 -18.82 3.95
C ALA A 129 -0.33 -17.34 3.54
N GLY A 130 -0.62 -17.00 2.29
CA GLY A 130 -0.57 -15.62 1.80
C GLY A 130 -1.62 -14.74 2.46
N SER A 131 -2.87 -15.19 2.56
CA SER A 131 -3.95 -14.44 3.22
C SER A 131 -3.68 -14.21 4.71
N LEU A 132 -3.13 -15.20 5.42
CA LEU A 132 -2.74 -15.02 6.81
C LEU A 132 -1.60 -14.00 6.96
N ALA A 133 -0.61 -14.05 6.07
CA ALA A 133 0.48 -13.08 6.04
C ALA A 133 -0.03 -11.66 5.72
N MET A 134 -1.01 -11.53 4.83
CA MET A 134 -1.64 -10.25 4.53
C MET A 134 -2.32 -9.66 5.76
N LEU A 135 -3.16 -10.47 6.42
CA LEU A 135 -3.92 -10.05 7.60
C LEU A 135 -2.98 -9.59 8.71
N LEU A 136 -2.01 -10.43 9.07
CA LEU A 136 -1.08 -10.14 10.17
C LEU A 136 -0.12 -9.01 9.81
N GLY A 137 0.49 -9.08 8.62
CA GLY A 137 1.45 -8.09 8.14
C GLY A 137 0.85 -6.69 8.00
N GLY A 138 -0.34 -6.62 7.39
CA GLY A 138 -1.09 -5.38 7.25
C GLY A 138 -1.51 -4.80 8.60
N THR A 139 -2.05 -5.63 9.50
CA THR A 139 -2.46 -5.21 10.86
C THR A 139 -1.27 -4.69 11.66
N THR A 140 -0.16 -5.43 11.69
CA THR A 140 1.04 -5.04 12.45
C THR A 140 1.63 -3.74 11.92
N MET A 141 1.71 -3.57 10.59
CA MET A 141 2.23 -2.32 10.02
C MET A 141 1.29 -1.14 10.26
N ALA A 142 -0.03 -1.34 10.14
CA ALA A 142 -1.03 -0.31 10.42
C ALA A 142 -0.93 0.18 11.87
N LEU A 143 -0.88 -0.73 12.84
CA LEU A 143 -0.71 -0.36 14.25
C LEU A 143 0.63 0.33 14.49
N GLY A 144 1.72 -0.11 13.86
CA GLY A 144 3.03 0.53 13.96
C GLY A 144 3.02 1.97 13.45
N LEU A 145 2.45 2.22 12.26
CA LEU A 145 2.35 3.56 11.69
C LEU A 145 1.38 4.45 12.48
N LEU A 146 0.22 3.93 12.90
CA LEU A 146 -0.70 4.68 13.78
C LEU A 146 -0.03 5.06 15.09
N THR A 147 0.77 4.15 15.67
CA THR A 147 1.53 4.43 16.90
C THR A 147 2.61 5.47 16.70
N LEU A 148 3.34 5.39 15.58
CA LEU A 148 4.36 6.38 15.24
C LEU A 148 3.75 7.78 15.06
N PHE A 149 2.68 7.90 14.29
CA PHE A 149 2.07 9.21 14.04
C PHE A 149 1.34 9.77 15.27
N TRP A 150 0.76 8.90 16.10
CA TRP A 150 0.21 9.30 17.40
C TRP A 150 1.30 9.80 18.36
N SER A 151 2.42 9.08 18.50
CA SER A 151 3.51 9.47 19.41
C SER A 151 4.20 10.78 19.00
N LEU A 152 4.16 11.10 17.70
CA LEU A 152 4.67 12.34 17.13
C LEU A 152 3.65 13.50 17.19
N GLY A 153 2.43 13.27 17.66
CA GLY A 153 1.39 14.29 17.81
C GLY A 153 0.61 14.60 16.52
N TYR A 154 0.78 13.82 15.45
CA TYR A 154 0.07 14.00 14.18
C TYR A 154 -1.36 13.44 14.22
N LEU A 155 -1.66 12.55 15.17
CA LEU A 155 -3.00 12.03 15.39
C LEU A 155 -3.46 12.36 16.81
N THR A 156 -4.50 13.17 16.93
CA THR A 156 -5.11 13.53 18.21
C THR A 156 -6.42 12.77 18.38
N TRP A 157 -6.43 11.81 19.31
CA TRP A 157 -7.60 10.97 19.56
C TRP A 157 -8.32 11.53 20.77
N SER A 158 -9.63 11.77 20.65
CA SER A 158 -10.43 12.39 21.73
C SER A 158 -10.56 11.51 22.98
N GLN A 159 -10.16 10.23 22.91
CA GLN A 159 -10.22 9.29 24.02
C GLN A 159 -8.80 8.89 24.46
N ALA A 160 -8.59 8.80 25.78
CA ALA A 160 -7.32 8.52 26.47
C ALA A 160 -6.74 7.10 26.26
N ARG A 161 -6.97 6.53 25.09
CA ARG A 161 -6.67 5.15 24.71
C ARG A 161 -5.67 5.13 23.56
N GLY A 162 -4.69 4.23 23.66
CA GLY A 162 -3.58 4.18 22.71
C GLY A 162 -3.99 3.49 21.40
N PRO A 163 -3.13 3.52 20.37
CA PRO A 163 -3.38 2.86 19.09
C PRO A 163 -3.72 1.36 19.18
N LEU A 164 -3.29 0.67 20.24
CA LEU A 164 -3.61 -0.74 20.47
C LEU A 164 -5.10 -0.97 20.77
N ASP A 165 -5.80 0.03 21.31
CA ASP A 165 -7.26 -0.05 21.52
C ASP A 165 -8.04 -0.07 20.20
N LEU A 166 -7.36 0.20 19.08
CA LEU A 166 -7.90 0.17 17.72
C LEU A 166 -7.67 -1.15 17.01
N LEU A 167 -7.01 -2.10 17.68
CA LEU A 167 -6.75 -3.42 17.13
C LEU A 167 -8.02 -4.05 16.52
N PRO A 168 -9.22 -4.00 17.15
CA PRO A 168 -10.43 -4.55 16.53
C PRO A 168 -10.79 -3.89 15.20
N GLN A 169 -10.73 -2.56 15.13
CA GLN A 169 -11.05 -1.78 13.94
C GLN A 169 -10.04 -2.05 12.82
N VAL A 170 -8.74 -2.06 13.16
CA VAL A 170 -7.66 -2.34 12.22
C VAL A 170 -7.73 -3.79 11.72
N LEU A 171 -8.08 -4.74 12.58
CA LEU A 171 -8.31 -6.14 12.18
C LEU A 171 -9.48 -6.26 11.21
N VAL A 172 -10.58 -5.53 11.43
CA VAL A 172 -11.71 -5.50 10.47
C VAL A 172 -11.25 -4.94 9.13
N CYS A 173 -10.56 -3.80 9.11
CA CYS A 173 -10.02 -3.22 7.88
C CYS A 173 -9.11 -4.21 7.14
N SER A 174 -8.22 -4.87 7.88
CA SER A 174 -7.26 -5.83 7.34
C SER A 174 -7.94 -7.11 6.83
N ALA A 175 -8.96 -7.59 7.54
CA ALA A 175 -9.73 -8.78 7.16
C ALA A 175 -10.54 -8.54 5.89
N VAL A 176 -11.20 -7.37 5.77
CA VAL A 176 -11.96 -7.03 4.56
C VAL A 176 -11.00 -6.86 3.36
N ALA A 177 -9.89 -6.15 3.53
CA ALA A 177 -8.87 -6.03 2.50
C ALA A 177 -8.29 -7.41 2.08
N THR A 178 -8.03 -8.29 3.05
CA THR A 178 -7.57 -9.68 2.78
C THR A 178 -8.63 -10.51 2.05
N LEU A 179 -9.92 -10.32 2.37
CA LEU A 179 -11.00 -11.00 1.69
C LEU A 179 -11.08 -10.54 0.23
N VAL A 180 -11.03 -9.23 -0.02
CA VAL A 180 -11.02 -8.64 -1.37
C VAL A 180 -9.85 -9.17 -2.18
N GLU A 181 -8.66 -9.20 -1.60
CA GLU A 181 -7.45 -9.75 -2.22
C GLU A 181 -7.56 -11.25 -2.54
N SER A 182 -8.34 -11.97 -1.75
CA SER A 182 -8.56 -13.41 -1.96
C SER A 182 -9.47 -13.70 -3.15
N LEU A 183 -10.29 -12.74 -3.59
CA LEU A 183 -11.27 -12.94 -4.64
C LEU A 183 -10.59 -13.11 -6.01
N PRO A 184 -11.15 -13.92 -6.92
CA PRO A 184 -10.60 -14.11 -8.26
C PRO A 184 -10.99 -12.94 -9.19
N ILE A 185 -10.87 -11.68 -8.74
CA ILE A 185 -11.29 -10.48 -9.51
C ILE A 185 -10.13 -9.68 -10.10
N ASN A 186 -8.90 -10.07 -9.79
CA ASN A 186 -7.66 -9.40 -10.20
C ASN A 186 -7.46 -9.26 -11.72
N HIS A 187 -8.22 -10.00 -12.52
CA HIS A 187 -8.20 -9.91 -13.98
C HIS A 187 -9.04 -8.74 -14.52
N VAL A 188 -9.97 -8.20 -13.73
CA VAL A 188 -10.81 -7.02 -14.06
C VAL A 188 -10.39 -5.79 -13.26
N LEU A 189 -10.14 -5.97 -11.97
CA LEU A 189 -9.76 -4.89 -11.04
C LEU A 189 -8.46 -5.27 -10.35
N ASP A 190 -7.41 -4.49 -10.58
CA ASP A 190 -6.08 -4.76 -10.00
C ASP A 190 -6.11 -4.63 -8.46
N ASP A 191 -5.53 -5.62 -7.81
CA ASP A 191 -5.39 -5.75 -6.35
C ASP A 191 -4.75 -4.50 -5.71
N ASN A 192 -3.85 -3.82 -6.43
CA ASN A 192 -3.22 -2.56 -5.99
C ASN A 192 -4.20 -1.37 -5.89
N TRP A 193 -5.40 -1.50 -6.46
CA TRP A 193 -6.47 -0.50 -6.35
C TRP A 193 -7.50 -0.92 -5.30
N THR A 194 -7.97 -2.15 -5.38
CA THR A 194 -9.10 -2.64 -4.59
C THR A 194 -8.73 -2.76 -3.10
N VAL A 195 -7.55 -3.30 -2.79
CA VAL A 195 -7.07 -3.50 -1.41
C VAL A 195 -6.93 -2.19 -0.64
N PRO A 196 -6.12 -1.20 -1.09
CA PRO A 196 -5.97 0.03 -0.34
C PRO A 196 -7.25 0.87 -0.30
N LEU A 197 -8.07 0.85 -1.36
CA LEU A 197 -9.34 1.58 -1.38
C LEU A 197 -10.29 1.06 -0.30
N VAL A 198 -10.51 -0.26 -0.25
CA VAL A 198 -11.42 -0.85 0.73
C VAL A 198 -10.89 -0.70 2.15
N ALA A 199 -9.57 -0.83 2.34
CA ALA A 199 -8.92 -0.55 3.62
C ALA A 199 -9.15 0.89 4.07
N ALA A 200 -9.00 1.88 3.17
CA ALA A 200 -9.23 3.29 3.48
C ALA A 200 -10.70 3.57 3.83
N VAL A 201 -11.65 3.04 3.06
CA VAL A 201 -13.09 3.23 3.28
C VAL A 201 -13.51 2.70 4.66
N PHE A 202 -13.09 1.48 4.99
CA PHE A 202 -13.40 0.91 6.30
C PHE A 202 -12.67 1.64 7.43
N ALA A 203 -11.42 2.07 7.21
CA ALA A 203 -10.68 2.82 8.21
C ALA A 203 -11.33 4.18 8.50
N VAL A 204 -11.81 4.91 7.48
CA VAL A 204 -12.55 6.17 7.67
C VAL A 204 -13.87 5.94 8.42
N ALA A 205 -14.53 4.80 8.18
CA ALA A 205 -15.80 4.47 8.85
C ALA A 205 -15.61 4.01 10.31
N LEU A 206 -14.48 3.36 10.63
CA LEU A 206 -14.27 2.70 11.92
C LEU A 206 -13.31 3.43 12.85
N LEU A 207 -12.35 4.18 12.31
CA LEU A 207 -11.38 4.94 13.11
C LEU A 207 -11.94 6.34 13.41
N PRO A 208 -11.74 6.84 14.63
CA PRO A 208 -12.03 8.22 14.96
C PRO A 208 -11.16 9.17 14.13
N THR A 209 -11.74 10.33 13.83
CA THR A 209 -11.14 11.41 13.06
C THR A 209 -10.80 12.58 13.95
#